data_AF-A0A839UJW0-F1
#
_entry.id   AF-A0A839UJW0-F1
#
_cell.length_a   1.000
_cell.length_b   1.000
_cell.length_c   1.000
_cell.angle_alpha   90.00
_cell.angle_beta   90.00
_cell.angle_gamma   90.00
#
_symmetry.space_group_name_H-M   'P 1'
#
loop_
_entity.id
_entity.type
_entity.pdbx_description
1 polymer ?
#
loop_
_entity_poly.entity_id
_entity_poly.type
_entity_poly.pdbx_seq_one_letter_code
_entity_poly.pdbx_strand_id
1 'polypeptide(L)'
;MAIKSTKFNALATFLMLASAASDTTAASITDCLAMARGYYQQLYCEVKAKGEGQQLPAFYQFKRNNEQTQWLLLKRPAERAGIALRKPANKVRQRALAINRPEPLPAGPHPTPAHGSTSTGASNCLLTGEQIRCGDRVYALQRNKHNRNLHPQALSADNTLELPPFKGAIDNERDVRDYLYRAYALYLDKMRSIGLGGITTSFGNFSYLFYDYHAKGLNFNQRFANLFRYLKKDKATLPISDKAADTRQLTLADCAPLADQYFVCEHQGKNLLFSR
;
A
#
# COMPACT_ATOMS: atom_id res chain seq x y z
N MET A 1 -27.25 82.63 5.09
CA MET A 1 -27.93 81.64 5.96
C MET A 1 -28.26 80.44 5.07
N ALA A 2 -27.70 79.27 5.39
CA ALA A 2 -27.52 78.16 4.47
C ALA A 2 -28.75 77.23 4.34
N ILE A 3 -28.97 76.75 3.12
CA ILE A 3 -29.89 75.67 2.72
C ILE A 3 -29.27 74.33 3.14
N LYS A 4 -30.06 73.41 3.71
CA LYS A 4 -29.75 71.97 3.66
C LYS A 4 -31.02 71.14 3.42
N SER A 5 -31.10 70.62 2.19
CA SER A 5 -31.96 69.54 1.73
C SER A 5 -31.33 68.20 2.11
N THR A 6 -32.09 67.34 2.78
CA THR A 6 -31.71 65.96 3.14
C THR A 6 -31.95 65.01 1.96
N LYS A 7 -30.87 64.41 1.44
CA LYS A 7 -30.92 63.31 0.48
C LYS A 7 -31.01 61.97 1.22
N PHE A 8 -32.01 61.17 0.88
CA PHE A 8 -32.10 59.75 1.23
C PHE A 8 -31.12 58.97 0.33
N ASN A 9 -30.13 58.29 0.91
CA ASN A 9 -29.30 57.32 0.22
C ASN A 9 -29.82 55.91 0.51
N ALA A 10 -30.27 55.22 -0.55
CA ALA A 10 -30.58 53.80 -0.52
C ALA A 10 -29.25 53.02 -0.51
N LEU A 11 -28.99 52.25 0.56
CA LEU A 11 -27.93 51.25 0.58
C LEU A 11 -28.47 49.96 -0.04
N ALA A 12 -28.00 49.60 -1.22
CA ALA A 12 -28.22 48.28 -1.81
C ALA A 12 -27.28 47.27 -1.14
N THR A 13 -27.84 46.37 -0.33
CA THR A 13 -27.10 45.27 0.29
C THR A 13 -26.99 44.11 -0.72
N PHE A 14 -25.81 43.93 -1.32
CA PHE A 14 -25.52 42.82 -2.21
C PHE A 14 -25.19 41.58 -1.37
N LEU A 15 -26.15 40.66 -1.25
CA LEU A 15 -25.98 39.38 -0.57
C LEU A 15 -25.12 38.45 -1.45
N MET A 16 -23.80 38.40 -1.25
CA MET A 16 -22.98 37.36 -1.87
C MET A 16 -23.33 36.01 -1.23
N LEU A 17 -24.04 35.16 -1.99
CA LEU A 17 -24.13 33.74 -1.67
C LEU A 17 -22.73 33.13 -1.83
N ALA A 18 -22.07 32.87 -0.70
CA ALA A 18 -20.91 32.00 -0.65
C ALA A 18 -21.38 30.57 -0.96
N SER A 19 -21.16 30.13 -2.20
CA SER A 19 -21.30 28.74 -2.59
C SER A 19 -20.33 27.90 -1.76
N ALA A 20 -20.85 27.18 -0.77
CA ALA A 20 -20.12 26.12 -0.11
C ALA A 20 -19.82 25.04 -1.16
N ALA A 21 -18.63 25.08 -1.74
CA ALA A 21 -18.08 23.95 -2.45
C ALA A 21 -17.97 22.81 -1.42
N SER A 22 -18.82 21.80 -1.55
CA SER A 22 -18.64 20.54 -0.85
C SER A 22 -17.32 19.96 -1.32
N ASP A 23 -16.28 20.11 -0.51
CA ASP A 23 -15.00 19.44 -0.67
C ASP A 23 -15.27 17.94 -0.63
N THR A 24 -15.50 17.38 -1.81
CA THR A 24 -15.51 15.94 -2.01
C THR A 24 -14.04 15.56 -1.92
N THR A 25 -13.58 15.26 -0.71
CA THR A 25 -12.20 14.85 -0.44
C THR A 25 -11.81 13.79 -1.47
N ALA A 26 -10.96 14.14 -2.41
CA ALA A 26 -10.35 13.18 -3.31
C ALA A 26 -9.69 12.13 -2.42
N ALA A 27 -10.23 10.91 -2.40
CA ALA A 27 -9.60 9.80 -1.70
C ALA A 27 -8.17 9.70 -2.20
N SER A 28 -7.19 9.77 -1.29
CA SER A 28 -5.77 9.72 -1.67
C SER A 28 -5.52 8.43 -2.47
N ILE A 29 -4.72 8.54 -3.53
CA ILE A 29 -4.27 7.37 -4.28
C ILE A 29 -3.50 6.44 -3.35
N THR A 30 -2.83 6.96 -2.32
CA THR A 30 -2.22 6.18 -1.23
C THR A 30 -3.22 5.24 -0.55
N ASP A 31 -4.39 5.75 -0.15
CA ASP A 31 -5.42 4.93 0.50
C ASP A 31 -6.04 3.95 -0.50
N CYS A 32 -6.29 4.39 -1.73
CA CYS A 32 -6.80 3.53 -2.81
C CYS A 32 -5.87 2.35 -3.06
N LEU A 33 -4.55 2.63 -3.17
CA LEU A 33 -3.52 1.64 -3.43
C LEU A 33 -3.30 0.69 -2.26
N ALA A 34 -3.38 1.19 -1.03
CA ALA A 34 -3.32 0.36 0.18
C ALA A 34 -4.47 -0.66 0.22
N MET A 35 -5.63 -0.30 -0.33
CA MET A 35 -6.79 -1.19 -0.41
C MET A 35 -6.83 -2.04 -1.70
N ALA A 36 -6.00 -1.75 -2.70
CA ALA A 36 -6.01 -2.45 -3.98
C ALA A 36 -5.29 -3.81 -3.89
N ARG A 37 -6.07 -4.88 -4.07
CA ARG A 37 -5.61 -6.27 -3.91
C ARG A 37 -5.34 -7.01 -5.21
N GLY A 38 -5.36 -6.33 -6.36
CA GLY A 38 -5.14 -6.98 -7.65
C GLY A 38 -4.93 -6.00 -8.80
N TYR A 39 -4.57 -6.51 -9.98
CA TYR A 39 -4.21 -5.71 -11.14
C TYR A 39 -5.22 -4.60 -11.48
N TYR A 40 -6.49 -4.96 -11.65
CA TYR A 40 -7.52 -4.00 -12.03
C TYR A 40 -7.82 -2.99 -10.92
N GLN A 41 -7.70 -3.38 -9.65
CA GLN A 41 -7.85 -2.43 -8.54
C GLN A 41 -6.70 -1.43 -8.49
N GLN A 42 -5.47 -1.83 -8.78
CA GLN A 42 -4.35 -0.89 -8.89
C GLN A 42 -4.52 0.04 -10.10
N LEU A 43 -5.00 -0.48 -11.23
CA LEU A 43 -5.31 0.34 -12.40
C LEU A 43 -6.45 1.33 -12.15
N TYR A 44 -7.46 0.95 -11.38
CA TYR A 44 -8.50 1.89 -10.93
C TYR A 44 -7.87 3.10 -10.23
N CYS A 45 -6.96 2.86 -9.29
CA CYS A 45 -6.28 3.94 -8.56
C CYS A 45 -5.42 4.78 -9.51
N GLU A 46 -4.71 4.15 -10.45
CA GLU A 46 -3.88 4.83 -11.45
C GLU A 46 -4.71 5.71 -12.41
N VAL A 47 -5.86 5.21 -12.88
CA VAL A 47 -6.79 5.94 -13.74
C VAL A 47 -7.37 7.15 -13.00
N LYS A 48 -7.80 6.98 -11.75
CA LYS A 48 -8.24 8.08 -10.88
C LYS A 48 -7.11 9.11 -10.70
N ALA A 49 -5.87 8.65 -10.49
CA ALA A 49 -4.70 9.52 -10.34
C ALA A 49 -4.38 10.37 -11.56
N LYS A 50 -4.74 9.89 -12.76
CA LYS A 50 -4.61 10.62 -14.02
C LYS A 50 -5.83 11.49 -14.36
N GLY A 51 -6.82 11.59 -13.48
CA GLY A 51 -8.01 12.42 -13.68
C GLY A 51 -9.14 11.76 -14.49
N GLU A 52 -8.97 10.51 -14.91
CA GLU A 52 -9.87 9.82 -15.86
C GLU A 52 -10.93 8.93 -15.18
N GLY A 53 -11.00 8.98 -13.84
CA GLY A 53 -11.90 8.12 -13.07
C GLY A 53 -13.28 8.68 -12.77
N GLN A 54 -13.72 9.75 -13.44
CA GLN A 54 -14.99 10.44 -13.15
C GLN A 54 -16.22 9.54 -13.31
N GLN A 55 -16.19 8.66 -14.32
CA GLN A 55 -17.28 7.71 -14.64
C GLN A 55 -17.13 6.36 -13.92
N LEU A 56 -16.08 6.17 -13.14
CA LEU A 56 -15.86 4.91 -12.43
C LEU A 56 -16.72 4.87 -11.15
N PRO A 57 -17.32 3.71 -10.82
CA PRO A 57 -18.05 3.54 -9.56
C PRO A 57 -17.11 3.78 -8.36
N ALA A 58 -17.68 4.00 -7.18
CA ALA A 58 -16.89 4.11 -5.95
C ALA A 58 -15.99 2.87 -5.77
N PHE A 59 -14.79 3.03 -5.22
CA PHE A 59 -13.80 1.93 -5.15
C PHE A 59 -14.35 0.67 -4.46
N TYR A 60 -15.14 0.84 -3.39
CA TYR A 60 -15.80 -0.27 -2.69
C TYR A 60 -16.79 -1.05 -3.59
N GLN A 61 -17.48 -0.36 -4.50
CA GLN A 61 -18.36 -1.00 -5.47
C GLN A 61 -17.54 -1.67 -6.57
N PHE A 62 -16.49 -0.99 -7.07
CA PHE A 62 -15.59 -1.52 -8.09
C PHE A 62 -14.99 -2.86 -7.68
N LYS A 63 -14.42 -2.96 -6.47
CA LYS A 63 -13.73 -4.17 -5.99
C LYS A 63 -14.62 -5.39 -5.84
N ARG A 64 -15.94 -5.22 -5.74
CA ARG A 64 -16.91 -6.33 -5.61
C ARG A 64 -17.19 -7.02 -6.94
N ASN A 65 -16.82 -6.40 -8.06
CA ASN A 65 -16.98 -6.97 -9.38
C ASN A 65 -15.89 -8.02 -9.66
N ASN A 66 -16.20 -9.02 -10.48
CA ASN A 66 -15.20 -9.96 -11.00
C ASN A 66 -14.21 -9.27 -11.96
N GLU A 67 -13.11 -9.94 -12.31
CA GLU A 67 -12.07 -9.37 -13.19
C GLU A 67 -12.61 -8.91 -14.55
N GLN A 68 -13.57 -9.62 -15.13
CA GLN A 68 -14.16 -9.27 -16.43
C GLN A 68 -14.92 -7.95 -16.37
N THR A 69 -15.75 -7.77 -15.34
CA THR A 69 -16.48 -6.52 -15.13
C THR A 69 -15.53 -5.39 -14.73
N GLN A 70 -14.55 -5.66 -13.87
CA GLN A 70 -13.51 -4.67 -13.52
C GLN A 70 -12.76 -4.18 -14.76
N TRP A 71 -12.36 -5.10 -15.65
CA TRP A 71 -11.73 -4.79 -16.93
C TRP A 71 -12.64 -3.94 -17.83
N LEU A 72 -13.91 -4.32 -17.99
CA LEU A 72 -14.88 -3.58 -18.80
C LEU A 72 -15.06 -2.14 -18.31
N LEU A 73 -15.20 -1.96 -17.00
CA LEU A 73 -15.35 -0.65 -16.37
C LEU A 73 -14.10 0.23 -16.59
N LEU A 74 -12.91 -0.38 -16.63
CA LEU A 74 -11.65 0.35 -16.81
C LEU A 74 -11.30 0.64 -18.26
N LYS A 75 -11.87 -0.06 -19.23
CA LYS A 75 -11.42 -0.01 -20.64
C LYS A 75 -11.27 1.41 -21.18
N ARG A 76 -12.38 2.16 -21.26
CA ARG A 76 -12.37 3.54 -21.79
C ARG A 76 -11.61 4.52 -20.88
N PRO A 77 -11.78 4.50 -19.55
CA PRO A 77 -10.97 5.35 -18.65
C PRO A 77 -9.46 5.11 -18.77
N ALA A 78 -9.01 3.85 -18.87
CA ALA A 78 -7.61 3.50 -19.02
C ALA A 78 -7.03 3.95 -20.37
N GLU A 79 -7.80 3.78 -21.45
CA GLU A 79 -7.43 4.26 -22.79
C GLU A 79 -7.21 5.79 -22.80
N ARG A 80 -8.15 6.57 -22.24
CA ARG A 80 -7.99 8.04 -22.11
C ARG A 80 -6.78 8.42 -21.25
N ALA A 81 -6.52 7.63 -20.21
CA ALA A 81 -5.38 7.82 -19.32
C ALA A 81 -4.04 7.37 -19.93
N GLY A 82 -4.03 6.82 -21.15
CA GLY A 82 -2.85 6.24 -21.79
C GLY A 82 -2.26 5.06 -21.00
N ILE A 83 -3.11 4.27 -20.33
CA ILE A 83 -2.70 3.11 -19.54
C ILE A 83 -3.07 1.83 -20.29
N ALA A 84 -2.07 1.00 -20.58
CA ALA A 84 -2.28 -0.29 -21.22
C ALA A 84 -3.04 -1.24 -20.29
N LEU A 85 -4.19 -1.74 -20.76
CA LEU A 85 -5.07 -2.63 -20.03
C LEU A 85 -5.00 -4.05 -20.62
N ARG A 86 -4.62 -5.04 -19.79
CA ARG A 86 -4.66 -6.45 -20.17
C ARG A 86 -6.07 -7.01 -19.97
N LYS A 87 -6.59 -7.70 -20.99
CA LYS A 87 -7.87 -8.43 -20.89
C LYS A 87 -7.69 -9.65 -19.97
N PRO A 88 -8.67 -9.97 -19.11
CA PRO A 88 -8.62 -11.19 -18.31
C PRO A 88 -8.50 -12.42 -19.21
N ALA A 89 -7.65 -13.37 -18.83
CA ALA A 89 -7.58 -14.65 -19.51
C ALA A 89 -8.73 -15.55 -19.01
N ASN A 90 -9.46 -16.20 -19.92
CA ASN A 90 -10.61 -17.04 -19.56
C ASN A 90 -10.23 -18.33 -18.80
N LYS A 91 -8.94 -18.64 -18.64
CA LYS A 91 -8.46 -19.83 -17.93
C LYS A 91 -7.07 -19.57 -17.34
N VAL A 92 -7.01 -19.12 -16.09
CA VAL A 92 -5.86 -19.42 -15.22
C VAL A 92 -6.45 -19.92 -13.91
N ARG A 93 -6.38 -21.24 -13.72
CA ARG A 93 -6.62 -21.88 -12.42
C ARG A 93 -5.64 -21.22 -11.47
N GLN A 94 -6.15 -20.38 -10.57
CA GLN A 94 -5.35 -19.60 -9.62
C GLN A 94 -4.54 -20.58 -8.78
N ARG A 95 -3.31 -20.84 -9.22
CA ARG A 95 -2.26 -21.47 -8.42
C ARG A 95 -1.68 -20.46 -7.42
N ALA A 96 -2.46 -19.43 -7.06
CA ALA A 96 -2.26 -18.61 -5.86
C ALA A 96 -2.61 -19.48 -4.65
N LEU A 97 -1.92 -20.60 -4.50
CA LEU A 97 -2.05 -21.47 -3.35
C LEU A 97 -1.01 -21.00 -2.32
N ALA A 98 -1.56 -20.48 -1.23
CA ALA A 98 -1.07 -20.69 0.13
C ALA A 98 0.05 -19.82 0.73
N ILE A 99 0.62 -18.82 0.06
CA ILE A 99 1.57 -17.89 0.74
C ILE A 99 0.85 -16.61 1.22
N ASN A 100 0.00 -16.77 2.23
CA ASN A 100 -0.70 -15.64 2.87
C ASN A 100 0.20 -14.84 3.84
N ARG A 101 1.36 -15.40 4.21
CA ARG A 101 2.25 -14.81 5.23
C ARG A 101 3.71 -15.19 4.97
N PRO A 102 4.68 -14.34 5.35
CA PRO A 102 6.07 -14.77 5.43
C PRO A 102 6.16 -15.87 6.50
N GLU A 103 6.61 -17.04 6.10
CA GLU A 103 6.99 -18.11 7.01
C GLU A 103 8.41 -17.82 7.52
N PRO A 104 8.76 -18.19 8.76
CA PRO A 104 10.15 -18.13 9.22
C PRO A 104 11.07 -18.82 8.20
N LEU A 105 12.12 -18.14 7.75
CA LEU A 105 13.13 -18.78 6.91
C LEU A 105 13.68 -19.99 7.66
N PRO A 106 13.78 -21.18 7.02
CA PRO A 106 14.42 -22.32 7.67
C PRO A 106 15.86 -21.93 8.03
N ALA A 107 16.19 -22.10 9.31
CA ALA A 107 17.57 -21.97 9.75
C ALA A 107 18.44 -22.94 8.93
N GLY A 108 19.62 -22.47 8.52
CA GLY A 108 20.57 -23.26 7.74
C GLY A 108 20.93 -24.60 8.40
N PRO A 109 21.59 -25.52 7.67
CA PRO A 109 21.81 -26.90 8.11
C PRO A 109 22.76 -26.94 9.32
N HIS A 110 22.19 -27.16 10.51
CA HIS A 110 22.93 -27.71 11.65
C HIS A 110 22.32 -29.07 12.03
N PRO A 111 23.16 -30.05 12.40
CA PRO A 111 22.77 -31.45 12.53
C PRO A 111 21.80 -31.68 13.70
N THR A 112 20.77 -32.48 13.44
CA THR A 112 19.79 -32.98 14.41
C THR A 112 20.44 -33.81 15.52
N PRO A 113 19.75 -33.88 16.68
CA PRO A 113 19.15 -35.15 17.07
C PRO A 113 17.64 -35.05 17.28
N ALA A 114 17.02 -36.23 17.28
CA ALA A 114 15.61 -36.52 17.06
C ALA A 114 14.70 -36.33 18.29
N HIS A 115 13.40 -36.28 17.97
CA HIS A 115 12.20 -36.49 18.80
C HIS A 115 11.81 -35.44 19.85
N GLY A 116 10.62 -34.85 19.64
CA GLY A 116 9.86 -34.13 20.65
C GLY A 116 8.98 -33.04 20.05
N SER A 117 7.68 -33.27 19.99
CA SER A 117 6.66 -32.28 19.60
C SER A 117 6.71 -31.03 20.48
N THR A 118 7.08 -29.86 19.95
CA THR A 118 6.53 -28.54 20.36
C THR A 118 6.93 -27.46 19.34
N SER A 119 6.04 -26.48 19.14
CA SER A 119 6.16 -25.29 18.28
C SER A 119 7.56 -24.68 18.13
N THR A 120 8.05 -24.56 16.90
CA THR A 120 9.26 -23.82 16.50
C THR A 120 8.89 -22.83 15.38
N GLY A 121 9.11 -21.51 15.46
CA GLY A 121 9.72 -20.70 16.50
C GLY A 121 9.13 -19.28 16.56
N ALA A 122 8.77 -18.88 17.78
CA ALA A 122 8.61 -17.51 18.26
C ALA A 122 8.99 -17.43 19.75
N SER A 123 9.83 -18.36 20.22
CA SER A 123 10.23 -18.45 21.62
C SER A 123 11.30 -17.38 21.90
N ASN A 124 10.91 -16.36 22.67
CA ASN A 124 11.67 -15.23 23.26
C ASN A 124 11.26 -13.83 22.77
N CYS A 125 10.24 -13.72 21.93
CA CYS A 125 9.67 -12.42 21.60
C CYS A 125 8.48 -12.07 22.50
N LEU A 126 8.34 -10.80 22.86
CA LEU A 126 7.20 -10.23 23.59
C LEU A 126 6.67 -9.02 22.83
N LEU A 127 5.36 -8.98 22.60
CA LEU A 127 4.66 -7.80 22.06
C LEU A 127 4.11 -6.98 23.23
N THR A 128 4.55 -5.73 23.35
CA THR A 128 4.13 -4.78 24.39
C THR A 128 3.72 -3.47 23.74
N GLY A 129 2.41 -3.28 23.54
CA GLY A 129 1.86 -2.06 22.92
C GLY A 129 2.36 -1.87 21.49
N GLU A 130 3.26 -0.91 21.30
CA GLU A 130 3.85 -0.55 20.00
C GLU A 130 5.27 -1.11 19.82
N GLN A 131 5.68 -2.09 20.63
CA GLN A 131 7.01 -2.70 20.55
C GLN A 131 6.97 -4.22 20.52
N ILE A 132 7.81 -4.83 19.70
CA ILE A 132 8.17 -6.25 19.77
C ILE A 132 9.59 -6.34 20.29
N ARG A 133 9.80 -7.09 21.39
CA ARG A 133 11.10 -7.26 22.04
C ARG A 133 11.52 -8.71 21.96
N CYS A 134 12.66 -8.99 21.34
CA CYS A 134 13.21 -10.34 21.20
C CYS A 134 14.66 -10.34 21.74
N GLY A 135 14.84 -10.73 23.00
CA GLY A 135 16.12 -10.52 23.71
C GLY A 135 16.49 -9.02 23.75
N ASP A 136 17.69 -8.68 23.29
CA ASP A 136 18.21 -7.30 23.24
C ASP A 136 17.70 -6.49 22.04
N ARG A 137 16.91 -7.10 21.15
CA ARG A 137 16.39 -6.44 19.96
C ARG A 137 15.00 -5.86 20.27
N VAL A 138 14.82 -4.58 19.96
CA VAL A 138 13.53 -3.88 20.07
C VAL A 138 13.11 -3.41 18.69
N TYR A 139 11.88 -3.75 18.31
CA TYR A 139 11.25 -3.34 17.07
C TYR A 139 10.07 -2.43 17.42
N ALA A 140 10.06 -1.20 16.90
CA ALA A 140 9.00 -0.22 17.13
C ALA A 140 8.00 -0.18 15.97
N LEU A 141 6.72 -0.03 16.28
CA LEU A 141 5.64 0.16 15.31
C LEU A 141 5.96 1.37 14.43
N GLN A 142 5.97 1.15 13.12
CA GLN A 142 6.19 2.19 12.14
C GLN A 142 4.90 2.97 11.90
N ARG A 143 5.03 4.29 11.94
CA ARG A 143 3.97 5.24 11.67
C ARG A 143 4.23 5.95 10.34
N ASN A 144 3.19 6.60 9.86
CA ASN A 144 3.34 7.60 8.82
C ASN A 144 4.09 8.83 9.37
N LYS A 145 4.80 9.55 8.50
CA LYS A 145 5.56 10.75 8.85
C LYS A 145 5.07 11.95 8.03
N HIS A 146 4.93 13.11 8.67
CA HIS A 146 4.72 14.37 7.96
C HIS A 146 5.92 14.75 7.09
N ASN A 147 5.69 15.51 6.01
CA ASN A 147 6.73 15.88 5.04
C ASN A 147 7.93 16.60 5.69
N ARG A 148 7.66 17.44 6.69
CA ARG A 148 8.68 18.14 7.49
C ARG A 148 9.65 17.20 8.24
N ASN A 149 9.25 15.95 8.47
CA ASN A 149 10.04 14.94 9.19
C ASN A 149 10.69 13.93 8.22
N LEU A 150 10.66 14.20 6.91
CA LEU A 150 11.30 13.36 5.90
C LEU A 150 12.68 13.90 5.56
N HIS A 151 13.54 13.02 5.07
CA HIS A 151 14.77 13.45 4.41
C HIS A 151 14.45 14.40 3.24
N PRO A 152 15.23 15.46 2.98
CA PRO A 152 14.92 16.45 1.93
C PRO A 152 14.70 15.83 0.54
N GLN A 153 15.40 14.74 0.24
CA GLN A 153 15.29 14.02 -1.04
C GLN A 153 14.26 12.87 -1.02
N ALA A 154 13.50 12.68 0.06
CA ALA A 154 12.56 11.56 0.17
C ALA A 154 11.53 11.57 -0.97
N LEU A 155 11.07 12.74 -1.39
CA LEU A 155 10.04 12.88 -2.44
C LEU A 155 10.63 13.35 -3.78
N SER A 156 11.96 13.40 -3.91
CA SER A 156 12.61 13.81 -5.16
C SER A 156 12.43 12.77 -6.26
N ALA A 157 12.75 13.14 -7.51
CA ALA A 157 12.75 12.20 -8.63
C ALA A 157 13.71 11.03 -8.40
N ASP A 158 14.87 11.28 -7.79
CA ASP A 158 15.97 10.33 -7.61
C ASP A 158 15.68 9.22 -6.59
N ASN A 159 14.75 9.45 -5.65
CA ASN A 159 14.31 8.35 -4.78
C ASN A 159 13.40 7.41 -5.59
N THR A 160 13.95 6.40 -6.26
CA THR A 160 13.21 5.41 -7.04
C THR A 160 13.01 4.10 -6.25
N LEU A 161 12.01 3.30 -6.62
CA LEU A 161 11.87 1.92 -6.14
C LEU A 161 12.30 0.99 -7.27
N GLU A 162 13.40 0.28 -7.05
CA GLU A 162 13.96 -0.68 -8.00
C GLU A 162 13.97 -2.06 -7.35
N LEU A 163 12.97 -2.87 -7.70
CA LEU A 163 12.96 -4.27 -7.32
C LEU A 163 13.90 -5.05 -8.25
N PRO A 164 14.63 -6.06 -7.76
CA PRO A 164 15.43 -6.93 -8.61
C PRO A 164 14.51 -7.72 -9.56
N PRO A 165 14.94 -8.04 -10.80
CA PRO A 165 14.18 -8.92 -11.68
C PRO A 165 14.14 -10.34 -11.10
N PHE A 166 12.99 -10.99 -11.18
CA PHE A 166 12.88 -12.42 -10.88
C PHE A 166 13.60 -13.23 -11.96
N LYS A 167 14.53 -14.10 -11.56
CA LYS A 167 15.34 -14.94 -12.46
C LYS A 167 15.13 -16.45 -12.23
N GLY A 168 14.28 -16.83 -11.27
CA GLY A 168 14.03 -18.21 -10.92
C GLY A 168 12.91 -18.85 -11.75
N ALA A 169 12.59 -20.10 -11.44
CA ALA A 169 11.45 -20.78 -12.05
C ALA A 169 10.15 -20.48 -11.27
N ILE A 170 9.08 -20.07 -11.96
CA ILE A 170 7.82 -19.65 -11.31
C ILE A 170 7.11 -20.78 -10.57
N ASP A 171 7.38 -22.02 -10.94
CA ASP A 171 6.88 -23.25 -10.33
C ASP A 171 7.80 -23.79 -9.22
N ASN A 172 8.99 -23.20 -9.04
CA ASN A 172 9.85 -23.46 -7.89
C ASN A 172 9.48 -22.52 -6.73
N GLU A 173 8.75 -23.07 -5.76
CA GLU A 173 8.28 -22.31 -4.59
C GLU A 173 9.41 -21.68 -3.77
N ARG A 174 10.58 -22.33 -3.70
CA ARG A 174 11.74 -21.79 -2.99
C ARG A 174 12.28 -20.54 -3.68
N ASP A 175 12.48 -20.61 -5.00
CA ASP A 175 12.98 -19.47 -5.78
C ASP A 175 12.04 -18.27 -5.65
N VAL A 176 10.73 -18.52 -5.75
CA VAL A 176 9.72 -17.47 -5.64
C VAL A 176 9.69 -16.88 -4.23
N ARG A 177 9.70 -17.71 -3.19
CA ARG A 177 9.71 -17.25 -1.79
C ARG A 177 10.94 -16.40 -1.49
N ASP A 178 12.13 -16.87 -1.86
CA ASP A 178 13.39 -16.18 -1.59
C ASP A 178 13.49 -14.86 -2.37
N TYR A 179 12.90 -14.80 -3.56
CA TYR A 179 12.72 -13.55 -4.30
C TYR A 179 11.76 -12.60 -3.58
N LEU A 180 10.56 -13.06 -3.25
CA LEU A 180 9.51 -12.23 -2.67
C LEU A 180 9.91 -11.65 -1.31
N TYR A 181 10.63 -12.39 -0.47
CA TYR A 181 11.05 -11.88 0.84
C TYR A 181 12.02 -10.71 0.68
N ARG A 182 13.01 -10.84 -0.22
CA ARG A 182 13.97 -9.77 -0.52
C ARG A 182 13.30 -8.57 -1.17
N ALA A 183 12.46 -8.80 -2.18
CA ALA A 183 11.74 -7.74 -2.87
C ALA A 183 10.77 -6.99 -1.92
N TYR A 184 10.12 -7.72 -1.01
CA TYR A 184 9.20 -7.13 -0.04
C TYR A 184 9.93 -6.28 1.00
N ALA A 185 11.09 -6.73 1.51
CA ALA A 185 11.91 -5.92 2.41
C ALA A 185 12.31 -4.58 1.76
N LEU A 186 12.78 -4.61 0.50
CA LEU A 186 13.12 -3.39 -0.26
C LEU A 186 11.91 -2.46 -0.48
N TYR A 187 10.73 -3.05 -0.72
CA TYR A 187 9.49 -2.28 -0.78
C TYR A 187 9.20 -1.57 0.55
N LEU A 188 9.31 -2.26 1.68
CA LEU A 188 9.07 -1.67 3.01
C LEU A 188 10.09 -0.57 3.34
N ASP A 189 11.37 -0.75 3.00
CA ASP A 189 12.40 0.28 3.11
C ASP A 189 11.99 1.55 2.38
N LYS A 190 11.51 1.40 1.14
CA LYS A 190 11.09 2.53 0.31
C LYS A 190 9.82 3.19 0.82
N MET A 191 8.85 2.42 1.34
CA MET A 191 7.68 3.00 2.00
C MET A 191 8.05 3.82 3.24
N ARG A 192 9.00 3.32 4.05
CA ARG A 192 9.52 4.07 5.22
C ARG A 192 10.26 5.34 4.82
N SER A 193 11.06 5.29 3.74
CA SER A 193 11.86 6.43 3.30
C SER A 193 11.00 7.63 2.87
N ILE A 194 9.79 7.38 2.36
CA ILE A 194 8.81 8.42 2.00
C ILE A 194 7.79 8.70 3.11
N GLY A 195 7.97 8.11 4.30
CA GLY A 195 7.10 8.34 5.46
C GLY A 195 5.74 7.67 5.39
N LEU A 196 5.61 6.56 4.65
CA LEU A 196 4.41 5.75 4.52
C LEU A 196 4.52 4.40 5.25
N GLY A 197 5.35 4.32 6.30
CA GLY A 197 5.57 3.10 7.07
C GLY A 197 4.32 2.56 7.78
N GLY A 198 3.34 3.42 8.08
CA GLY A 198 2.08 3.04 8.72
C GLY A 198 0.98 2.58 7.75
N ILE A 199 1.20 2.66 6.44
CA ILE A 199 0.23 2.28 5.40
C ILE A 199 0.92 1.55 4.25
N THR A 200 1.29 0.30 4.51
CA THR A 200 1.98 -0.56 3.54
C THR A 200 1.09 -1.71 3.07
N THR A 201 1.38 -2.24 1.90
CA THR A 201 0.74 -3.46 1.38
C THR A 201 1.21 -4.67 2.20
N SER A 202 0.28 -5.56 2.58
CA SER A 202 0.63 -6.81 3.26
C SER A 202 1.40 -7.77 2.36
N PHE A 203 2.17 -8.67 2.97
CA PHE A 203 2.96 -9.64 2.21
C PHE A 203 2.08 -10.52 1.31
N GLY A 204 0.94 -11.01 1.80
CA GLY A 204 0.02 -11.83 1.00
C GLY A 204 -0.51 -11.08 -0.22
N ASN A 205 -0.80 -9.78 -0.10
CA ASN A 205 -1.20 -8.97 -1.26
C ASN A 205 -0.02 -8.72 -2.21
N PHE A 206 1.19 -8.51 -1.69
CA PHE A 206 2.40 -8.34 -2.48
C PHE A 206 2.73 -9.62 -3.28
N SER A 207 2.65 -10.79 -2.64
CA SER A 207 2.85 -12.10 -3.29
C SER A 207 1.78 -12.39 -4.33
N TYR A 208 0.51 -12.09 -4.02
CA TYR A 208 -0.59 -12.22 -4.97
C TYR A 208 -0.33 -11.39 -6.24
N LEU A 209 0.06 -10.12 -6.07
CA LEU A 209 0.34 -9.23 -7.22
C LEU A 209 1.50 -9.73 -8.08
N PHE A 210 2.50 -10.38 -7.48
CA PHE A 210 3.59 -11.00 -8.23
C PHE A 210 3.07 -12.09 -9.17
N TYR A 211 2.29 -13.04 -8.67
CA TYR A 211 1.71 -14.09 -9.49
C TYR A 211 0.70 -13.54 -10.51
N ASP A 212 -0.13 -12.58 -10.10
CA ASP A 212 -1.13 -11.94 -10.95
C ASP A 212 -0.46 -11.24 -12.15
N TYR A 213 0.62 -10.50 -11.91
CA TYR A 213 1.39 -9.82 -12.95
C TYR A 213 2.15 -10.79 -13.85
N HIS A 214 2.76 -11.82 -13.26
CA HIS A 214 3.42 -12.86 -14.04
C HIS A 214 2.44 -13.55 -14.99
N ALA A 215 1.27 -13.98 -14.50
CA ALA A 215 0.24 -14.64 -15.29
C ALA A 215 -0.32 -13.75 -16.42
N LYS A 216 -0.30 -12.43 -16.24
CA LYS A 216 -0.77 -11.43 -17.22
C LYS A 216 0.34 -10.89 -18.13
N GLY A 217 1.55 -11.43 -18.06
CA GLY A 217 2.70 -10.98 -18.86
C GLY A 217 3.08 -9.52 -18.57
N LEU A 218 2.91 -9.09 -17.33
CA LEU A 218 3.22 -7.74 -16.85
C LEU A 218 4.54 -7.75 -16.07
N ASN A 219 5.31 -6.67 -16.21
CA ASN A 219 6.54 -6.50 -15.45
C ASN A 219 6.22 -6.05 -14.02
N PHE A 220 6.36 -6.97 -13.05
CA PHE A 220 6.09 -6.73 -11.64
C PHE A 220 6.86 -5.52 -11.09
N ASN A 221 8.15 -5.45 -11.38
CA ASN A 221 9.05 -4.40 -10.91
C ASN A 221 8.61 -3.03 -11.43
N GLN A 222 8.29 -2.94 -12.72
CA GLN A 222 7.82 -1.70 -13.34
C GLN A 222 6.49 -1.23 -12.73
N ARG A 223 5.58 -2.16 -12.41
CA ARG A 223 4.30 -1.82 -11.76
C ARG A 223 4.54 -1.23 -10.36
N PHE A 224 5.44 -1.81 -9.58
CA PHE A 224 5.80 -1.27 -8.26
C PHE A 224 6.61 0.04 -8.34
N ALA A 225 7.48 0.20 -9.32
CA ALA A 225 8.18 1.46 -9.57
C ALA A 225 7.20 2.60 -9.92
N ASN A 226 6.23 2.33 -10.79
CA ASN A 226 5.16 3.27 -11.12
C ASN A 226 4.29 3.60 -9.92
N LEU A 227 3.91 2.58 -9.13
CA LEU A 227 3.17 2.73 -7.89
C LEU A 227 3.89 3.70 -6.94
N PHE A 228 5.18 3.49 -6.73
CA PHE A 228 5.99 4.33 -5.85
C PHE A 228 6.07 5.79 -6.33
N ARG A 229 6.16 6.03 -7.65
CA ARG A 229 6.10 7.38 -8.22
C ARG A 229 4.78 8.09 -7.90
N TYR A 230 3.64 7.39 -7.99
CA TYR A 230 2.34 7.96 -7.60
C TYR A 230 2.27 8.27 -6.10
N LEU A 231 2.76 7.34 -5.27
CA LEU A 231 2.80 7.54 -3.82
C LEU A 231 3.63 8.76 -3.42
N LYS A 232 4.80 8.99 -4.04
CA LYS A 232 5.60 10.20 -3.80
C LYS A 232 4.84 11.48 -4.17
N LYS A 233 4.17 11.49 -5.32
CA LYS A 233 3.39 12.64 -5.81
C LYS A 233 2.29 12.99 -4.82
N ASP A 234 1.53 12.00 -4.37
CA ASP A 234 0.48 12.17 -3.37
C ASP A 234 1.03 12.63 -2.04
N LYS A 235 2.10 11.99 -1.56
CA LYS A 235 2.74 12.35 -0.31
C LYS A 235 3.21 13.80 -0.27
N ALA A 236 3.63 14.35 -1.41
CA ALA A 236 4.07 15.73 -1.51
C ALA A 236 2.94 16.75 -1.29
N THR A 237 1.70 16.41 -1.66
CA THR A 237 0.57 17.35 -1.68
C THR A 237 -0.52 17.05 -0.66
N LEU A 238 -0.67 15.78 -0.25
CA LEU A 238 -1.74 15.33 0.62
C LEU A 238 -1.22 15.08 2.05
N PRO A 239 -1.84 15.69 3.07
CA PRO A 239 -1.55 15.35 4.45
C PRO A 239 -1.99 13.91 4.72
N ILE A 240 -1.15 13.18 5.44
CA ILE A 240 -1.47 11.82 5.91
C ILE A 240 -1.51 11.83 7.44
N SER A 241 -2.38 11.02 8.01
CA SER A 241 -2.42 10.83 9.45
C SER A 241 -1.18 10.07 9.92
N ASP A 242 -0.52 10.59 10.96
CA ASP A 242 0.59 9.96 11.69
C ASP A 242 0.12 9.20 12.95
N LYS A 243 -1.19 9.08 13.13
CA LYS A 243 -1.80 8.34 14.23
C LYS A 243 -1.37 6.87 14.15
N ALA A 244 -0.93 6.33 15.29
CA ALA A 244 -0.68 4.90 15.40
C ALA A 244 -1.93 4.08 15.11
N ALA A 245 -1.71 2.92 14.50
CA ALA A 245 -2.73 1.89 14.42
C ALA A 245 -3.03 1.34 15.81
N ASP A 246 -4.27 0.91 16.03
CA ASP A 246 -4.65 0.22 17.25
C ASP A 246 -4.04 -1.18 17.29
N THR A 247 -3.20 -1.45 18.30
CA THR A 247 -2.53 -2.75 18.49
C THR A 247 -3.12 -3.56 19.65
N ARG A 248 -4.23 -3.12 20.27
CA ARG A 248 -4.79 -3.77 21.49
C ARG A 248 -5.18 -5.24 21.29
N GLN A 249 -5.57 -5.61 20.08
CA GLN A 249 -5.95 -6.99 19.72
C GLN A 249 -4.85 -7.73 18.94
N LEU A 250 -3.69 -7.09 18.74
CA LEU A 250 -2.58 -7.69 18.03
C LEU A 250 -1.86 -8.70 18.92
N THR A 251 -1.53 -9.84 18.37
CA THR A 251 -0.73 -10.88 19.04
C THR A 251 0.50 -11.20 18.23
N LEU A 252 1.53 -11.81 18.84
CA LEU A 252 2.69 -12.31 18.08
C LEU A 252 2.31 -13.39 17.08
N ALA A 253 1.20 -14.10 17.32
CA ALA A 253 0.66 -15.06 16.36
C ALA A 253 0.21 -14.37 15.06
N ASP A 254 -0.01 -13.05 15.04
CA ASP A 254 -0.31 -12.27 13.83
C ASP A 254 0.95 -11.78 13.09
N CYS A 255 2.14 -11.93 13.69
CA CYS A 255 3.40 -11.33 13.24
C CYS A 255 4.39 -12.35 12.68
N ALA A 256 4.99 -12.09 11.53
CA ALA A 256 6.11 -12.86 11.01
C ALA A 256 7.39 -12.02 11.01
N PRO A 257 8.55 -12.60 11.39
CA PRO A 257 9.83 -11.96 11.14
C PRO A 257 10.08 -11.89 9.63
N LEU A 258 10.64 -10.78 9.16
CA LEU A 258 11.11 -10.61 7.80
C LEU A 258 12.57 -10.15 7.85
N ALA A 259 13.47 -11.10 7.62
CA ALA A 259 14.89 -10.96 7.92
C ALA A 259 15.11 -10.51 9.39
N ASP A 260 16.26 -9.89 9.68
CA ASP A 260 16.56 -9.35 11.01
C ASP A 260 16.02 -7.95 11.26
N GLN A 261 15.39 -7.33 10.25
CA GLN A 261 15.06 -5.90 10.25
C GLN A 261 13.62 -5.61 10.68
N TYR A 262 12.71 -6.55 10.42
CA TYR A 262 11.28 -6.30 10.50
C TYR A 262 10.51 -7.42 11.19
N PHE A 263 9.44 -7.03 11.87
CA PHE A 263 8.28 -7.87 12.07
C PHE A 263 7.11 -7.28 11.27
N VAL A 264 6.46 -8.12 10.48
CA VAL A 264 5.30 -7.76 9.67
C VAL A 264 4.11 -8.50 10.24
N CYS A 265 3.14 -7.75 10.75
CA CYS A 265 1.92 -8.32 11.32
C CYS A 265 0.71 -7.97 10.46
N GLU A 266 -0.21 -8.92 10.30
CA GLU A 266 -1.46 -8.69 9.60
C GLU A 266 -2.64 -8.91 10.55
N HIS A 267 -3.42 -7.86 10.81
CA HIS A 267 -4.57 -7.94 11.72
C HIS A 267 -5.72 -7.08 11.19
N GLN A 268 -6.92 -7.66 11.13
CA GLN A 268 -8.14 -7.01 10.61
C GLN A 268 -7.95 -6.35 9.22
N GLY A 269 -7.14 -6.98 8.37
CA GLY A 269 -6.83 -6.47 7.02
C GLY A 269 -5.92 -5.25 6.98
N LYS A 270 -5.24 -4.92 8.09
CA LYS A 270 -4.16 -3.92 8.15
C LYS A 270 -2.81 -4.61 8.19
N ASN A 271 -1.84 -4.03 7.48
CA ASN A 271 -0.45 -4.40 7.60
C ASN A 271 0.24 -3.49 8.63
N LEU A 272 0.75 -4.07 9.70
CA LEU A 272 1.46 -3.39 10.77
C LEU A 272 2.93 -3.73 10.67
N LEU A 273 3.76 -2.72 10.44
CA LEU A 273 5.20 -2.88 10.31
C LEU A 273 5.88 -2.49 11.61
N PHE A 274 6.68 -3.38 12.18
CA PHE A 274 7.59 -3.07 13.27
C PHE A 274 9.01 -3.13 12.70
N SER A 275 9.81 -2.11 12.94
CA SER A 275 11.22 -2.09 12.54
C SER A 275 12.12 -1.87 13.72
N ARG A 276 13.34 -2.36 13.61
CA ARG A 276 14.43 -1.93 14.47
C ARG A 276 14.80 -0.46 14.22
#